data_AF-Q0AUB2-F1
#
_entry.id   AF-Q0AUB2-F1
#
_cell.length_a   1.000
_cell.length_b   1.000
_cell.length_c   1.000
_cell.angle_alpha   90.00
_cell.angle_beta   90.00
_cell.angle_gamma   90.00
#
_symmetry.space_group_name_H-M   'P 1'
#
loop_
_entity.id
_entity.type
_entity.pdbx_description
1 polymer ?
#
loop_
_entity_poly.entity_id
_entity_poly.type
_entity_poly.pdbx_seq_one_letter_code
_entity_poly.pdbx_strand_id
1 'polypeptide(L)'
;MNGEVLAVNISEKRGEKKHDIGEAYLQADLGIEVDAHKGSWHRQVSLLSLSSFEKMRALGADVYYGDFAENISIGGLDVVTLPVGTRIRLGEALLEVTQIGKECHNNACAIKKQVGSCIMPVEGIFCRVLESGYVRTGDQVKVEDEFVV
;
A
#
# COMPACT_ATOMS: atom_id res chain seq x y z
N MET A 1 -4.09 6.88 -15.69
CA MET A 1 -4.51 7.56 -14.44
C MET A 1 -3.25 7.83 -13.62
N ASN A 2 -3.16 8.99 -12.95
CA ASN A 2 -1.92 9.43 -12.28
C ASN A 2 -2.15 9.71 -10.80
N GLY A 3 -1.13 9.50 -9.98
CA GLY A 3 -1.09 9.86 -8.57
C GLY A 3 0.33 10.18 -8.10
N GLU A 4 0.51 10.22 -6.79
CA GLU A 4 1.78 10.55 -6.13
C GLU A 4 1.99 9.67 -4.90
N VAL A 5 3.23 9.29 -4.62
CA VAL A 5 3.60 8.61 -3.37
C VAL A 5 3.66 9.62 -2.24
N LEU A 6 2.80 9.46 -1.23
CA LEU A 6 2.73 10.37 -0.07
C LEU A 6 3.63 9.93 1.09
N ALA A 7 3.86 8.62 1.22
CA ALA A 7 4.74 8.04 2.24
C ALA A 7 5.18 6.63 1.84
N VAL A 8 6.35 6.24 2.34
CA VAL A 8 6.93 4.90 2.18
C VAL A 8 7.14 4.30 3.56
N ASN A 9 6.23 3.41 3.96
CA ASN A 9 6.12 2.89 5.31
C ASN A 9 6.63 1.44 5.43
N ILE A 10 7.42 1.17 6.46
CA ILE A 10 7.92 -0.17 6.76
C ILE A 10 7.73 -0.52 8.24
N SER A 11 7.86 -1.80 8.54
CA SER A 11 8.02 -2.32 9.91
C SER A 11 9.17 -3.31 9.91
N GLU A 12 10.10 -3.20 10.85
CA GLU A 12 11.27 -4.09 10.95
C GLU A 12 10.89 -5.49 11.45
N LYS A 13 9.81 -5.61 12.23
CA LYS A 13 9.25 -6.90 12.65
C LYS A 13 7.78 -7.02 12.36
N ARG A 14 7.32 -8.27 12.20
CA ARG A 14 5.91 -8.56 11.96
C ARG A 14 5.08 -8.24 13.19
N GLY A 15 3.93 -7.62 12.96
CA GLY A 15 3.00 -7.22 14.02
C GLY A 15 3.30 -5.84 14.64
N GLU A 16 4.42 -5.21 14.27
CA GLU A 16 4.70 -3.82 14.63
C GLU A 16 3.94 -2.86 13.72
N LYS A 17 3.71 -1.64 14.23
CA LYS A 17 3.13 -0.55 13.46
C LYS A 17 4.15 -0.10 12.41
N LYS A 18 3.68 0.15 11.18
CA LYS A 18 4.57 0.70 10.16
C LYS A 18 4.83 2.18 10.44
N HIS A 19 6.00 2.65 10.03
CA HIS A 19 6.39 4.06 10.09
C HIS A 19 7.00 4.48 8.76
N ASP A 20 6.84 5.76 8.41
CA ASP A 20 7.37 6.35 7.20
C ASP A 20 8.89 6.49 7.26
N ILE A 21 9.58 6.05 6.21
CA ILE A 21 11.03 6.16 6.02
C ILE A 21 11.40 7.01 4.80
N GLY A 22 10.41 7.55 4.08
CA GLY A 22 10.60 8.47 2.96
C GLY A 22 11.11 7.84 1.66
N GLU A 23 11.93 6.80 1.72
CA GLU A 23 12.36 6.03 0.56
C GLU A 23 12.62 4.56 0.89
N ALA A 24 12.39 3.67 -0.08
CA ALA A 24 12.79 2.27 0.04
C ALA A 24 13.11 1.65 -1.32
N TYR A 25 13.97 0.63 -1.29
CA TYR A 25 14.21 -0.21 -2.46
C TYR A 25 13.17 -1.34 -2.52
N LEU A 26 12.41 -1.39 -3.61
CA LEU A 26 11.51 -2.49 -3.93
C LEU A 26 12.28 -3.50 -4.78
N GLN A 27 12.38 -4.73 -4.28
CA GLN A 27 13.05 -5.83 -4.93
C GLN A 27 12.03 -6.74 -5.63
N ALA A 28 12.25 -6.99 -6.92
CA ALA A 28 11.44 -7.90 -7.73
C ALA A 28 11.26 -9.25 -7.03
N ASP A 29 10.03 -9.74 -7.08
CA ASP A 29 9.58 -10.98 -6.45
C ASP A 29 9.73 -11.08 -4.92
N LEU A 30 10.25 -10.05 -4.24
CA LEU A 30 10.50 -10.07 -2.79
C LEU A 30 9.81 -8.94 -2.02
N GLY A 31 9.40 -7.84 -2.66
CA GLY A 31 8.79 -6.69 -1.98
C GLY A 31 9.83 -5.69 -1.47
N ILE A 32 9.55 -5.04 -0.34
CA ILE A 32 10.43 -3.98 0.18
C ILE A 32 11.61 -4.58 0.94
N GLU A 33 12.83 -4.18 0.60
CA GLU A 33 14.06 -4.78 1.12
C GLU A 33 14.16 -4.77 2.65
N VAL A 34 13.70 -3.69 3.28
CA VAL A 34 13.80 -3.45 4.72
C VAL A 34 12.52 -3.74 5.50
N ASP A 35 11.47 -4.28 4.85
CA ASP A 35 10.21 -4.61 5.52
C ASP A 35 10.16 -6.05 6.03
N ALA A 36 9.56 -6.26 7.21
CA ALA A 36 9.36 -7.58 7.82
C ALA A 36 8.51 -8.57 7.01
N HIS A 37 7.80 -8.08 6.00
CA HIS A 37 6.99 -8.88 5.09
C HIS A 37 7.71 -9.21 3.77
N LYS A 38 8.99 -8.84 3.62
CA LYS A 38 9.83 -9.26 2.49
C LYS A 38 9.75 -10.78 2.30
N GLY A 39 9.59 -11.21 1.06
CA GLY A 39 9.59 -12.62 0.68
C GLY A 39 8.88 -12.87 -0.65
N SER A 40 8.99 -14.12 -1.13
CA SER A 40 8.35 -14.55 -2.37
C SER A 40 6.93 -15.04 -2.11
N TRP A 41 5.98 -14.12 -2.18
CA TRP A 41 4.53 -14.37 -2.00
C TRP A 41 3.72 -13.31 -2.72
N HIS A 42 2.39 -13.41 -2.74
CA HIS A 42 1.52 -12.53 -3.54
C HIS A 42 1.27 -11.15 -2.91
N ARG A 43 1.57 -10.91 -1.63
CA ARG A 43 1.31 -9.63 -0.93
C ARG A 43 2.59 -8.89 -0.55
N GLN A 44 3.45 -8.68 -1.54
CA GLN A 44 4.81 -8.16 -1.33
C GLN A 44 4.80 -6.69 -0.88
N VAL A 45 3.87 -5.91 -1.43
CA VAL A 45 3.71 -4.49 -1.12
C VAL A 45 2.22 -4.18 -0.99
N SER A 46 1.82 -3.48 0.08
CA SER A 46 0.46 -2.98 0.26
C SER A 46 0.33 -1.49 -0.08
N LEU A 47 -0.75 -1.10 -0.74
CA LEU A 47 -1.04 0.29 -1.12
C LEU A 47 -2.39 0.72 -0.52
N LEU A 48 -2.51 1.99 -0.15
CA LEU A 48 -3.77 2.59 0.30
C LEU A 48 -3.87 4.06 -0.16
N SER A 49 -5.06 4.47 -0.62
CA SER A 49 -5.30 5.83 -1.12
C SER A 49 -5.51 6.84 0.00
N LEU A 50 -5.15 8.10 -0.23
CA LEU A 50 -5.44 9.24 0.64
C LEU A 50 -6.94 9.35 0.96
N SER A 51 -7.80 9.12 -0.03
CA SER A 51 -9.26 9.14 0.15
C SER A 51 -9.73 8.13 1.22
N SER A 52 -9.06 6.98 1.36
CA SER A 52 -9.33 6.00 2.41
C SER A 52 -8.96 6.51 3.80
N PHE A 53 -7.86 7.26 3.93
CA PHE A 53 -7.51 7.94 5.19
C PHE A 53 -8.54 9.02 5.54
N GLU A 54 -8.94 9.82 4.56
CA GLU A 54 -9.92 10.90 4.74
C GLU A 54 -11.28 10.36 5.19
N LYS A 55 -11.75 9.24 4.60
CA LYS A 55 -12.96 8.52 5.05
C LYS A 55 -12.86 8.15 6.53
N MET A 56 -11.73 7.57 6.95
CA MET A 56 -11.56 7.14 8.34
C MET A 56 -11.43 8.32 9.32
N ARG A 57 -10.75 9.40 8.91
CA ARG A 57 -10.66 10.64 9.70
C ARG A 57 -12.03 11.30 9.86
N ALA A 58 -12.86 11.30 8.81
CA ALA A 58 -14.24 11.79 8.89
C ALA A 58 -15.12 10.99 9.86
N LEU A 59 -14.79 9.71 10.10
CA LEU A 59 -15.42 8.87 11.14
C LEU A 59 -14.83 9.09 12.55
N GLY A 60 -13.86 10.00 12.70
CA GLY A 60 -13.22 10.33 13.97
C GLY A 60 -11.97 9.52 14.31
N ALA A 61 -11.38 8.83 13.33
CA ALA A 61 -10.11 8.13 13.53
C ALA A 61 -8.93 9.12 13.52
N ASP A 62 -8.01 8.99 14.47
CA ASP A 62 -6.75 9.74 14.51
C ASP A 62 -5.66 8.85 13.91
N VAL A 63 -5.51 8.94 12.59
CA VAL A 63 -4.69 8.02 11.78
C VAL A 63 -3.72 8.76 10.87
N TYR A 64 -2.51 8.25 10.82
CA TYR A 64 -1.39 8.71 9.98
C TYR A 64 -0.99 7.62 8.97
N TYR A 65 -0.14 7.98 8.00
CA TYR A 65 0.43 6.99 7.08
C TYR A 65 1.22 5.93 7.86
N GLY A 66 1.05 4.68 7.49
CA GLY A 66 1.53 3.46 8.14
C GLY A 66 0.52 2.84 9.11
N ASP A 67 -0.48 3.59 9.58
CA ASP A 67 -1.39 3.14 10.64
C ASP A 67 -2.29 1.98 10.21
N PHE A 68 -2.59 1.90 8.91
CA PHE A 68 -3.38 0.81 8.32
C PHE A 68 -2.52 -0.39 7.92
N ALA A 69 -1.21 -0.35 8.23
CA ALA A 69 -0.19 -1.30 7.82
C ALA A 69 0.00 -1.37 6.29
N GLU A 70 -0.36 -0.30 5.57
CA GLU A 70 0.00 -0.13 4.18
C GLU A 70 1.49 0.22 4.05
N ASN A 71 2.13 -0.26 3.00
CA ASN A 71 3.50 0.11 2.70
C ASN A 71 3.58 1.44 1.97
N ILE A 72 2.73 1.66 0.96
CA ILE A 72 2.76 2.89 0.18
C ILE A 72 1.43 3.62 0.33
N SER A 73 1.49 4.85 0.82
CA SER A 73 0.34 5.75 0.82
C SER A 73 0.31 6.54 -0.48
N ILE A 74 -0.83 6.58 -1.16
CA ILE A 74 -0.97 7.13 -2.52
C ILE A 74 -1.95 8.31 -2.53
N GLY A 75 -1.55 9.43 -3.12
CA GLY A 75 -2.38 10.60 -3.37
C GLY A 75 -2.84 10.67 -4.83
N GLY A 76 -3.99 11.30 -5.07
CA GLY A 76 -4.50 11.56 -6.43
C GLY A 76 -5.02 10.35 -7.22
N LEU A 77 -4.89 9.14 -6.68
CA LEU A 77 -5.35 7.89 -7.30
C LEU A 77 -6.03 6.99 -6.28
N ASP A 78 -7.25 6.53 -6.60
CA ASP A 78 -7.97 5.55 -5.80
C ASP A 78 -7.56 4.12 -6.15
N VAL A 79 -6.59 3.58 -5.42
CA VAL A 79 -6.00 2.27 -5.75
C VAL A 79 -6.98 1.10 -5.64
N VAL A 80 -8.02 1.21 -4.80
CA VAL A 80 -9.08 0.19 -4.68
C VAL A 80 -9.85 -0.03 -5.98
N THR A 81 -9.91 0.96 -6.87
CA THR A 81 -10.63 0.83 -8.14
C THR A 81 -9.83 0.10 -9.21
N LEU A 82 -8.56 -0.23 -8.94
CA LEU A 82 -7.67 -0.90 -9.88
C LEU A 82 -7.92 -2.41 -9.86
N PRO A 83 -8.29 -3.03 -11.00
CA PRO A 83 -8.46 -4.48 -11.08
C PRO A 83 -7.19 -5.25 -10.73
N VAL A 84 -7.35 -6.48 -10.23
CA VAL A 84 -6.24 -7.46 -10.16
C VAL A 84 -5.65 -7.66 -11.56
N GLY A 85 -4.32 -7.66 -11.66
CA GLY A 85 -3.57 -7.68 -12.92
C GLY A 85 -3.12 -6.30 -13.40
N THR A 86 -3.68 -5.22 -12.85
CA THR A 86 -3.27 -3.85 -13.21
C THR A 86 -1.79 -3.64 -12.88
N ARG A 87 -1.05 -3.02 -13.80
CA ARG A 87 0.35 -2.63 -13.59
C ARG A 87 0.47 -1.17 -13.17
N ILE A 88 1.28 -0.93 -12.15
CA ILE A 88 1.44 0.38 -11.52
C ILE A 88 2.93 0.70 -11.44
N ARG A 89 3.36 1.77 -12.11
CA ARG A 89 4.70 2.35 -11.98
C ARG A 89 4.71 3.28 -10.77
N LEU A 90 5.60 3.02 -9.82
CA LEU A 90 5.90 3.88 -8.66
C LEU A 90 7.38 4.25 -8.74
N GLY A 91 7.70 5.52 -9.04
CA GLY A 91 9.10 5.91 -9.23
C GLY A 91 9.80 5.01 -10.26
N GLU A 92 10.83 4.29 -9.81
CA GLU A 92 11.59 3.33 -10.65
C GLU A 92 10.96 1.92 -10.69
N ALA A 93 10.14 1.56 -9.70
CA ALA A 93 9.62 0.20 -9.56
C ALA A 93 8.31 -0.02 -10.35
N LEU A 94 8.15 -1.22 -10.91
CA LEU A 94 6.89 -1.68 -11.50
C LEU A 94 6.23 -2.71 -10.58
N LEU A 95 4.95 -2.52 -10.30
CA LEU A 95 4.14 -3.44 -9.53
C LEU A 95 2.97 -3.97 -10.34
N GLU A 96 2.43 -5.10 -9.91
CA GLU A 96 1.17 -5.65 -10.40
C GLU A 96 0.23 -5.93 -9.23
N VAL A 97 -1.03 -5.49 -9.35
CA VAL A 97 -2.07 -5.74 -8.35
C VAL A 97 -2.38 -7.23 -8.31
N THR A 98 -2.27 -7.84 -7.13
CA THR A 98 -2.51 -9.26 -6.92
C THR A 98 -3.80 -9.53 -6.13
N GLN A 99 -4.23 -8.57 -5.32
CA GLN A 99 -5.38 -8.74 -4.43
C GLN A 99 -5.95 -7.38 -4.00
N ILE A 100 -7.27 -7.32 -3.84
CA ILE A 100 -8.01 -6.19 -3.23
C ILE A 100 -8.61 -6.66 -1.92
N GLY A 101 -8.39 -5.87 -0.86
CA GLY A 101 -8.86 -6.17 0.48
C GLY A 101 -8.24 -7.43 1.08
N LYS A 102 -8.59 -7.72 2.33
CA LYS A 102 -8.29 -9.00 2.99
C LYS A 102 -9.18 -9.19 4.21
N GLU A 103 -9.49 -10.42 4.57
CA GLU A 103 -10.12 -10.67 5.87
C GLU A 103 -9.24 -10.17 7.03
N CYS A 104 -9.88 -9.53 8.01
CA CYS A 104 -9.22 -9.03 9.20
C CYS A 104 -9.63 -9.85 10.42
N HIS A 105 -8.71 -10.68 10.89
CA HIS A 105 -8.90 -11.48 12.10
C HIS A 105 -8.38 -10.78 13.36
N ASN A 106 -7.81 -9.57 13.25
CA ASN A 106 -7.20 -8.88 14.37
C ASN A 106 -8.24 -8.09 15.18
N ASN A 107 -8.81 -8.75 16.20
CA ASN A 107 -9.72 -8.12 17.15
C ASN A 107 -9.04 -7.07 18.06
N ALA A 108 -7.70 -7.02 18.10
CA ALA A 108 -6.94 -6.05 18.88
C ALA A 108 -6.59 -4.76 18.12
N CYS A 109 -6.98 -4.63 16.85
CA CYS A 109 -6.67 -3.47 16.00
C CYS A 109 -7.14 -2.15 16.65
N ALA A 110 -6.19 -1.23 16.90
CA ALA A 110 -6.44 0.05 17.56
C ALA A 110 -7.47 0.90 16.80
N ILE A 111 -7.38 0.95 15.47
CA ILE A 111 -8.31 1.71 14.62
C ILE A 111 -9.74 1.16 14.75
N LYS A 112 -9.88 -0.18 14.71
CA LYS A 112 -11.20 -0.82 14.89
C LYS A 112 -11.77 -0.54 16.28
N LYS A 113 -10.94 -0.41 17.32
CA LYS A 113 -11.40 -0.01 18.66
C LYS A 113 -11.84 1.45 18.72
N GLN A 114 -11.20 2.34 17.97
CA GLN A 114 -11.52 3.76 17.96
C GLN A 114 -12.81 4.07 17.21
N VAL A 115 -12.99 3.52 16.00
CA VAL A 115 -14.11 3.87 15.11
C VAL A 115 -14.98 2.68 14.66
N GLY A 116 -14.76 1.49 15.24
CA GLY A 116 -15.58 0.30 14.98
C GLY A 116 -15.19 -0.51 13.73
N SER A 117 -14.40 0.06 12.81
CA SER A 117 -14.00 -0.57 11.54
C SER A 117 -12.55 -0.24 11.16
N CYS A 118 -12.03 -0.94 10.15
CA CYS A 118 -10.74 -0.64 9.52
C CYS A 118 -10.94 -0.64 8.01
N ILE A 119 -10.29 0.27 7.29
CA ILE A 119 -10.48 0.44 5.84
C ILE A 119 -9.61 -0.52 5.01
N MET A 120 -8.43 -0.91 5.52
CA MET A 120 -7.49 -1.80 4.83
C MET A 120 -8.09 -3.14 4.35
N PRO A 121 -8.98 -3.81 5.12
CA PRO A 121 -9.67 -5.02 4.68
C PRO A 121 -10.56 -4.85 3.44
N VAL A 122 -10.98 -3.62 3.16
CA VAL A 122 -11.96 -3.29 2.11
C VAL A 122 -11.31 -2.56 0.95
N GLU A 123 -10.48 -1.55 1.23
CA GLU A 123 -9.93 -0.64 0.21
C GLU A 123 -8.41 -0.75 0.01
N GLY A 124 -7.71 -1.45 0.91
CA GLY A 124 -6.28 -1.70 0.71
C GLY A 124 -6.05 -2.69 -0.43
N ILE A 125 -5.07 -2.43 -1.27
CA ILE A 125 -4.66 -3.40 -2.30
C ILE A 125 -3.28 -3.97 -1.99
N PHE A 126 -2.99 -5.13 -2.54
CA PHE A 126 -1.70 -5.78 -2.46
C PHE A 126 -1.14 -6.00 -3.87
N CYS A 127 0.17 -5.91 -3.96
CA CYS A 127 0.90 -6.03 -5.19
C CYS A 127 2.10 -6.96 -5.05
N ARG A 128 2.56 -7.47 -6.20
CA ARG A 128 3.92 -8.01 -6.38
C ARG A 128 4.79 -7.02 -7.15
N VAL A 129 6.09 -7.05 -6.89
CA VAL A 129 7.08 -6.24 -7.61
C VAL A 129 7.53 -6.99 -8.85
N LEU A 130 7.28 -6.42 -10.03
CA LEU A 130 7.71 -6.94 -11.33
C LEU A 130 9.11 -6.44 -11.70
N GLU A 131 9.38 -5.15 -11.50
CA GLU A 131 10.68 -4.53 -11.77
C GLU A 131 11.17 -3.84 -10.50
N SER A 132 12.44 -4.08 -10.15
CA SER A 132 13.05 -3.50 -8.95
C SER A 132 13.37 -2.03 -9.15
N GLY A 133 13.34 -1.25 -8.08
CA GLY A 133 13.71 0.16 -8.14
C GLY A 133 13.48 0.88 -6.83
N TYR A 134 14.02 2.09 -6.71
CA TYR A 134 13.69 2.97 -5.61
C TYR A 134 12.32 3.61 -5.78
N VAL A 135 11.61 3.69 -4.66
CA VAL A 135 10.37 4.47 -4.50
C VAL A 135 10.59 5.47 -3.37
N ARG A 136 10.22 6.72 -3.63
CA ARG A 136 10.38 7.85 -2.71
C ARG A 136 9.08 8.61 -2.55
N THR A 137 8.91 9.26 -1.40
CA THR A 137 7.88 10.29 -1.24
C THR A 137 8.04 11.37 -2.31
N GLY A 138 6.94 11.73 -2.95
CA GLY A 138 6.89 12.65 -4.09
C GLY A 138 7.00 11.98 -5.46
N ASP A 139 7.31 10.68 -5.53
CA ASP A 139 7.37 9.99 -6.82
C ASP A 139 6.00 9.92 -7.49
N GLN A 140 6.01 10.05 -8.83
CA GLN A 140 4.80 9.86 -9.62
C GLN A 140 4.34 8.41 -9.60
N VAL A 141 3.02 8.26 -9.55
CA VAL A 141 2.31 6.98 -9.67
C VAL A 141 1.59 6.98 -11.00
N LYS A 142 1.82 5.95 -11.82
CA LYS A 142 1.16 5.81 -13.12
C LYS A 142 0.61 4.41 -13.29
N VAL A 143 -0.66 4.32 -13.67
CA VAL A 143 -1.22 3.07 -14.18
C VAL A 143 -0.72 2.89 -15.61
N GLU A 144 -0.06 1.77 -15.88
CA GLU A 144 0.34 1.41 -17.25
C GLU A 144 -0.87 0.81 -17.98
N ASP A 145 -1.11 1.27 -19.20
CA ASP A 145 -2.21 0.74 -20.01
C ASP A 145 -1.97 -0.76 -20.30
N GLU A 146 -3.03 -1.57 -20.17
CA GLU A 146 -2.99 -2.96 -20.61
C GLU A 146 -2.75 -3.01 -22.12
N PHE A 147 -1.80 -3.86 -22.55
CA PHE A 147 -1.81 -4.35 -23.92
C PHE A 147 -3.12 -5.12 -24.11
N VAL A 148 -4.06 -4.52 -24.83
CA VAL A 148 -5.14 -5.26 -25.48
C VAL A 148 -4.46 -6.20 -26.47
N VAL A 149 -4.41 -7.49 -26.12
CA VAL A 149 -4.04 -8.56 -27.04
C VAL A 149 -5.17 -8.81 -28.02
#